data_AF-A0A2S1TZ38-F1
#
_entry.id   AF-A0A2S1TZ38-F1
#
_cell.length_a   1.000
_cell.length_b   1.000
_cell.length_c   1.000
_cell.angle_alpha   90.00
_cell.angle_beta   90.00
_cell.angle_gamma   90.00
#
_symmetry.space_group_name_H-M   'P 1'
#
loop_
_entity.id
_entity.type
_entity.pdbx_description
1 polymer ?
#
loop_
_entity_poly.entity_id
_entity_poly.type
_entity_poly.pdbx_seq_one_letter_code
_entity_poly.pdbx_strand_id
1 'polypeptide(L)'
;LMVKVGAWGEDHAQLHRFFGWNKVKVEGKAPFSIEADDCFLSETETHGSVAVSKEDSTAHPEYMCESGTMEWRLKIEKKIPFNVGYGASKLFRFLQLFEMFWHVEGMKTFYEGEVIYNGKKYIVKKENSYGYADKNWGKNFTSPWVWLSSNHLVSKVTGKKLENSVFDIGGGRPKVGFISLPRKLLSAFYYEGQCFEFNFSKFWTNTRTEFNGYETEDKIIWHVEQKNLE
;
A
#
# COMPACT_ATOMS: atom_id res chain seq x y z
N LEU A 1 -12.46 -8.72 10.26
CA LEU A 1 -11.27 -8.66 9.38
C LEU A 1 -11.70 -9.01 7.97
N MET A 2 -11.25 -8.25 6.97
CA MET A 2 -11.41 -8.60 5.56
C MET A 2 -10.02 -8.92 5.01
N VAL A 3 -9.85 -10.12 4.45
CA VAL A 3 -8.67 -10.48 3.67
C VAL A 3 -9.02 -10.25 2.22
N LYS A 4 -8.25 -9.42 1.53
CA LYS A 4 -8.45 -9.03 0.14
C LYS A 4 -7.25 -9.47 -0.68
N VAL A 5 -7.50 -10.25 -1.72
CA VAL A 5 -6.49 -10.76 -2.65
C VAL A 5 -6.99 -10.63 -4.07
N GLY A 6 -6.10 -10.68 -5.05
CA GLY A 6 -6.51 -10.50 -6.43
C GLY A 6 -5.36 -10.39 -7.40
N ALA A 7 -5.72 -10.31 -8.68
CA ALA A 7 -4.80 -10.14 -9.79
C ALA A 7 -5.30 -9.00 -10.70
N TRP A 8 -4.35 -8.36 -11.39
CA TRP A 8 -4.62 -7.42 -12.47
C TRP A 8 -4.33 -8.11 -13.81
N GLY A 9 -4.90 -7.61 -14.92
CA GLY A 9 -4.66 -8.11 -16.28
C GLY A 9 -5.89 -8.77 -16.90
N GLU A 10 -5.68 -9.63 -17.90
CA GLU A 10 -6.76 -10.31 -18.63
C GLU A 10 -7.62 -11.17 -17.69
N ASP A 11 -6.97 -11.94 -16.80
CA ASP A 11 -7.62 -12.78 -15.78
C ASP A 11 -7.76 -12.04 -14.43
N HIS A 12 -8.05 -10.73 -14.45
CA HIS A 12 -8.22 -9.96 -13.23
C HIS A 12 -9.36 -10.50 -12.36
N ALA A 13 -9.15 -10.42 -11.06
CA ALA A 13 -10.19 -10.68 -10.06
C ALA A 13 -9.78 -10.04 -8.74
N GLN A 14 -10.77 -9.70 -7.95
CA GLN A 14 -10.70 -9.26 -6.58
C GLN A 14 -11.55 -10.21 -5.74
N LEU A 15 -10.92 -10.88 -4.79
CA LEU A 15 -11.55 -11.86 -3.91
C LEU A 15 -11.45 -11.38 -2.47
N HIS A 16 -12.55 -11.43 -1.73
CA HIS A 16 -12.60 -11.08 -0.32
C HIS A 16 -13.04 -12.26 0.53
N ARG A 17 -12.43 -12.39 1.71
CA ARG A 17 -12.87 -13.29 2.78
C ARG A 17 -13.08 -12.52 4.07
N PHE A 18 -14.26 -12.66 4.65
CA PHE A 18 -14.68 -11.92 5.84
C PHE A 18 -14.64 -12.80 7.09
N PHE A 19 -14.04 -12.29 8.15
CA PHE A 19 -13.95 -12.94 9.45
C PHE A 19 -14.54 -12.04 10.54
N GLY A 20 -15.44 -12.60 11.34
CA GLY A 20 -15.91 -11.98 12.58
C GLY A 20 -14.76 -11.80 13.57
N TRP A 21 -14.82 -10.74 14.38
CA TRP A 21 -13.73 -10.38 15.30
C TRP A 21 -13.40 -11.47 16.32
N ASN A 22 -14.39 -12.29 16.69
CA ASN A 22 -14.22 -13.46 17.56
C ASN A 22 -13.33 -14.57 16.97
N LYS A 23 -13.03 -14.52 15.66
CA LYS A 23 -12.14 -15.46 14.97
C LYS A 23 -10.76 -14.87 14.66
N VAL A 24 -10.53 -13.60 15.01
CA VAL A 24 -9.29 -12.87 14.70
C VAL A 24 -8.42 -12.81 15.94
N LYS A 25 -7.14 -13.13 15.79
CA LYS A 25 -6.14 -12.86 16.82
C LYS A 25 -5.13 -11.86 16.27
N VAL A 26 -4.76 -10.90 17.11
CA VAL A 26 -3.84 -9.82 16.75
C VAL A 26 -2.78 -9.70 17.83
N GLU A 27 -1.52 -9.81 17.44
CA GLU A 27 -0.40 -9.30 18.23
C GLU A 27 -0.10 -7.88 17.74
N GLY A 28 -0.57 -6.89 18.49
CA GLY A 28 -0.48 -5.49 18.11
C GLY A 28 0.86 -4.82 18.44
N LYS A 29 1.68 -5.45 19.30
CA LYS A 29 3.03 -4.96 19.60
C LYS A 29 4.03 -5.56 18.62
N ALA A 30 5.25 -5.02 18.60
CA ALA A 30 6.32 -5.65 17.84
C ALA A 30 6.75 -6.96 18.54
N PRO A 31 6.88 -8.09 17.81
CA PRO A 31 6.61 -8.25 16.38
C PRO A 31 5.10 -8.33 16.08
N PHE A 32 4.64 -7.52 15.11
CA PHE A 32 3.23 -7.49 14.72
C PHE A 32 2.84 -8.79 14.01
N SER A 33 1.67 -9.32 14.35
CA SER A 33 1.02 -10.36 13.56
C SER A 33 -0.51 -10.28 13.65
N ILE A 34 -1.16 -10.80 12.62
CA ILE A 34 -2.61 -10.99 12.57
C ILE A 34 -2.93 -12.33 11.94
N GLU A 35 -3.86 -13.06 12.56
CA GLU A 35 -4.33 -14.35 12.06
C GLU A 35 -5.85 -14.46 12.11
N ALA A 36 -6.41 -15.13 11.12
CA ALA A 36 -7.80 -15.55 11.08
C ALA A 36 -7.92 -16.83 10.24
N ASP A 37 -8.28 -17.94 10.90
CA ASP A 37 -8.28 -19.27 10.29
C ASP A 37 -6.89 -19.64 9.73
N ASP A 38 -6.77 -19.95 8.44
CA ASP A 38 -5.52 -20.23 7.74
C ASP A 38 -4.79 -18.97 7.21
N CYS A 39 -5.42 -17.80 7.30
CA CYS A 39 -4.84 -16.53 6.88
C CYS A 39 -3.94 -15.94 7.97
N PHE A 40 -2.70 -15.62 7.60
CA PHE A 40 -1.69 -15.05 8.48
C PHE A 40 -0.91 -13.92 7.78
N LEU A 41 -0.57 -12.90 8.55
CA LEU A 41 0.35 -11.84 8.16
C LEU A 41 1.20 -11.43 9.36
N SER A 42 2.50 -11.32 9.13
CA SER A 42 3.47 -10.73 10.05
C SER A 42 4.40 -9.77 9.31
N GLU A 43 5.41 -9.27 10.02
CA GLU A 43 6.46 -8.45 9.41
C GLU A 43 7.31 -9.22 8.37
N THR A 44 7.35 -10.55 8.45
CA THR A 44 8.30 -11.40 7.71
C THR A 44 7.66 -12.46 6.82
N GLU A 45 6.36 -12.70 6.93
CA GLU A 45 5.65 -13.66 6.09
C GLU A 45 4.15 -13.37 6.00
N THR A 46 3.53 -13.89 4.95
CA THR A 46 2.07 -13.97 4.80
C THR A 46 1.68 -15.26 4.09
N HIS A 47 0.60 -15.86 4.52
CA HIS A 47 0.00 -17.01 3.86
C HIS A 47 -1.51 -17.04 4.09
N GLY A 48 -2.21 -17.84 3.31
CA GLY A 48 -3.64 -18.07 3.48
C GLY A 48 -4.32 -18.48 2.19
N SER A 49 -5.64 -18.58 2.28
CA SER A 49 -6.50 -18.90 1.15
C SER A 49 -7.80 -18.08 1.13
N VAL A 50 -8.24 -17.77 -0.08
CA VAL A 50 -9.55 -17.19 -0.38
C VAL A 50 -10.17 -17.96 -1.52
N ALA A 51 -11.42 -18.38 -1.34
CA ALA A 51 -12.23 -19.02 -2.38
C ALA A 51 -13.61 -18.36 -2.38
N VAL A 52 -14.07 -17.94 -3.55
CA VAL A 52 -15.39 -17.35 -3.76
C VAL A 52 -16.06 -18.11 -4.91
N SER A 53 -17.19 -18.74 -4.63
CA SER A 53 -17.96 -19.46 -5.65
C SER A 53 -18.67 -18.49 -6.59
N LYS A 54 -19.08 -18.98 -7.78
CA LYS A 54 -19.86 -18.16 -8.72
C LYS A 54 -21.22 -17.81 -8.13
N GLU A 55 -21.82 -18.75 -7.43
CA GLU A 55 -23.07 -18.61 -6.70
C GLU A 55 -22.97 -17.50 -5.66
N ASP A 56 -21.94 -17.51 -4.81
CA ASP A 56 -21.74 -16.47 -3.78
C ASP A 56 -21.49 -15.10 -4.40
N SER A 57 -20.63 -15.00 -5.42
CA SER A 57 -20.34 -13.72 -6.08
C SER A 57 -21.58 -13.09 -6.73
N THR A 58 -22.53 -13.93 -7.16
CA THR A 58 -23.78 -13.49 -7.78
C THR A 58 -24.84 -13.16 -6.74
N ALA A 59 -24.93 -13.97 -5.68
CA ALA A 59 -25.92 -13.81 -4.61
C ALA A 59 -25.57 -12.65 -3.65
N HIS A 60 -24.29 -12.30 -3.51
CA HIS A 60 -23.78 -11.32 -2.56
C HIS A 60 -22.96 -10.20 -3.25
N PRO A 61 -23.58 -9.36 -4.09
CA PRO A 61 -22.89 -8.25 -4.75
C PRO A 61 -22.26 -7.25 -3.77
N GLU A 62 -22.77 -7.15 -2.54
CA GLU A 62 -22.22 -6.33 -1.46
C GLU A 62 -20.82 -6.76 -1.01
N TYR A 63 -20.39 -7.99 -1.33
CA TYR A 63 -19.02 -8.44 -1.07
C TYR A 63 -18.02 -7.80 -2.01
N MET A 64 -18.46 -7.23 -3.15
CA MET A 64 -17.59 -6.64 -4.17
C MET A 64 -16.48 -7.60 -4.60
N CYS A 65 -16.85 -8.85 -4.88
CA CYS A 65 -15.95 -9.93 -5.27
C CYS A 65 -16.31 -10.49 -6.64
N GLU A 66 -15.31 -10.85 -7.42
CA GLU A 66 -15.46 -11.86 -8.48
C GLU A 66 -15.39 -13.28 -7.88
N SER A 67 -15.71 -14.29 -8.67
CA SER A 67 -15.50 -15.70 -8.30
C SER A 67 -14.07 -16.14 -8.62
N GLY A 68 -13.50 -17.02 -7.79
CA GLY A 68 -12.18 -17.58 -8.03
C GLY A 68 -11.54 -18.14 -6.76
N THR A 69 -10.31 -18.61 -6.90
CA THR A 69 -9.50 -19.10 -5.78
C THR A 69 -8.11 -18.50 -5.81
N MET A 70 -7.60 -18.14 -4.63
CA MET A 70 -6.20 -17.77 -4.45
C MET A 70 -5.68 -18.34 -3.13
N GLU A 71 -4.57 -19.06 -3.22
CA GLU A 71 -3.78 -19.52 -2.09
C GLU A 71 -2.38 -18.92 -2.20
N TRP A 72 -1.78 -18.51 -1.09
CA TRP A 72 -0.44 -17.97 -1.12
C TRP A 72 0.37 -18.39 0.11
N ARG A 73 1.68 -18.44 -0.07
CA ARG A 73 2.66 -18.55 1.00
C ARG A 73 3.91 -17.81 0.58
N LEU A 74 4.13 -16.65 1.20
CA LEU A 74 5.18 -15.71 0.82
C LEU A 74 5.96 -15.28 2.06
N LYS A 75 7.29 -15.34 1.95
CA LYS A 75 8.20 -14.60 2.84
C LYS A 75 8.22 -13.13 2.42
N ILE A 76 8.46 -12.25 3.37
CA ILE A 76 8.48 -10.79 3.20
C ILE A 76 9.84 -10.27 3.65
N GLU A 77 10.53 -9.55 2.77
CA GLU A 77 11.80 -8.88 3.05
C GLU A 77 11.70 -7.40 2.67
N LYS A 78 11.35 -6.58 3.67
CA LYS A 78 11.24 -5.12 3.54
C LYS A 78 12.64 -4.50 3.43
N LYS A 79 12.92 -3.78 2.35
CA LYS A 79 14.23 -3.19 2.06
C LYS A 79 14.32 -1.71 2.34
N ILE A 80 13.32 -0.96 1.89
CA ILE A 80 13.32 0.50 1.97
C ILE A 80 12.01 0.93 2.63
N PRO A 81 12.02 1.34 3.92
CA PRO A 81 10.87 1.91 4.58
C PRO A 81 10.73 3.40 4.27
N PHE A 82 9.52 3.94 4.45
CA PHE A 82 9.24 5.37 4.56
C PHE A 82 8.43 5.68 5.81
N ASN A 83 9.09 6.34 6.76
CA ASN A 83 8.50 6.80 7.99
C ASN A 83 7.99 8.23 7.81
N VAL A 84 6.66 8.44 7.89
CA VAL A 84 6.05 9.78 7.86
C VAL A 84 6.47 10.65 9.06
N GLY A 85 7.16 10.07 10.04
CA GLY A 85 7.85 10.77 11.11
C GLY A 85 6.90 11.44 12.10
N TYR A 86 7.08 12.75 12.30
CA TYR A 86 6.37 13.55 13.30
C TYR A 86 4.85 13.39 13.25
N GLY A 87 4.26 13.32 12.05
CA GLY A 87 2.82 13.16 11.85
C GLY A 87 2.23 11.86 12.42
N ALA A 88 3.04 10.82 12.62
CA ALA A 88 2.64 9.55 13.24
C ALA A 88 3.29 9.32 14.63
N SER A 89 3.84 10.37 15.24
CA SER A 89 4.45 10.29 16.57
C SER A 89 3.45 9.84 17.65
N LYS A 90 3.97 9.36 18.79
CA LYS A 90 3.14 8.88 19.92
C LYS A 90 2.09 9.91 20.34
N LEU A 91 2.46 11.18 20.44
CA LEU A 91 1.55 12.26 20.81
C LEU A 91 0.42 12.44 19.78
N PHE A 92 0.76 12.46 18.49
CA PHE A 92 -0.22 12.65 17.42
C PHE A 92 -1.20 11.49 17.32
N ARG A 93 -0.69 10.26 17.50
CA ARG A 93 -1.51 9.04 17.58
C ARG A 93 -2.40 9.04 18.83
N PHE A 94 -1.86 9.43 19.98
CA PHE A 94 -2.61 9.53 21.23
C PHE A 94 -3.76 10.54 21.13
N LEU A 95 -3.50 11.72 20.56
CA LEU A 95 -4.50 12.76 20.33
C LEU A 95 -5.41 12.47 19.12
N GLN A 96 -5.09 11.44 18.33
CA GLN A 96 -5.76 11.12 17.06
C GLN A 96 -5.94 12.36 16.17
N LEU A 97 -4.87 13.16 16.04
CA LEU A 97 -4.94 14.45 15.34
C LEU A 97 -5.23 14.28 13.86
N PHE A 98 -4.69 13.23 13.22
CA PHE A 98 -5.03 12.89 11.85
C PHE A 98 -6.20 11.90 11.82
N GLU A 99 -7.13 12.08 10.88
CA GLU A 99 -8.19 11.09 10.62
C GLU A 99 -7.62 9.79 10.06
N MET A 100 -6.58 9.88 9.24
CA MET A 100 -5.84 8.76 8.68
C MET A 100 -4.35 8.93 8.99
N PHE A 101 -3.80 7.94 9.68
CA PHE A 101 -2.36 7.72 9.76
C PHE A 101 -1.96 6.71 8.69
N TRP A 102 -0.73 6.84 8.26
CA TRP A 102 -0.16 6.02 7.22
C TRP A 102 1.33 5.83 7.47
N HIS A 103 1.82 4.64 7.20
CA HIS A 103 3.24 4.31 7.27
C HIS A 103 3.55 3.21 6.28
N VAL A 104 4.64 3.39 5.53
CA VAL A 104 5.14 2.36 4.63
C VAL A 104 6.37 1.70 5.25
N GLU A 105 6.20 0.47 5.71
CA GLU A 105 7.31 -0.29 6.28
C GLU A 105 8.21 -0.87 5.20
N GLY A 106 7.72 -1.00 3.97
CA GLY A 106 8.50 -1.46 2.84
C GLY A 106 7.99 -0.90 1.52
N MET A 107 8.40 0.33 1.17
CA MET A 107 8.18 0.90 -0.16
C MET A 107 8.81 -0.01 -1.23
N LYS A 108 10.01 -0.54 -0.91
CA LYS A 108 10.62 -1.64 -1.63
C LYS A 108 10.60 -2.88 -0.76
N THR A 109 9.86 -3.89 -1.19
CA THR A 109 9.71 -5.17 -0.49
C THR A 109 9.90 -6.31 -1.46
N PHE A 110 10.71 -7.28 -1.09
CA PHE A 110 10.82 -8.53 -1.83
C PHE A 110 9.91 -9.58 -1.21
N TYR A 111 9.16 -10.27 -2.06
CA TYR A 111 8.40 -11.46 -1.71
C TYR A 111 9.07 -12.68 -2.34
N GLU A 112 9.00 -13.80 -1.63
CA GLU A 112 9.51 -15.09 -2.11
C GLU A 112 8.57 -16.22 -1.67
N GLY A 113 8.21 -17.11 -2.60
CA GLY A 113 7.38 -18.27 -2.30
C GLY A 113 6.47 -18.62 -3.46
N GLU A 114 5.21 -18.92 -3.17
CA GLU A 114 4.26 -19.39 -4.16
C GLU A 114 2.87 -18.74 -3.99
N VAL A 115 2.21 -18.58 -5.13
CA VAL A 115 0.81 -18.20 -5.24
C VAL A 115 0.14 -19.20 -6.17
N ILE A 116 -0.98 -19.78 -5.75
CA ILE A 116 -1.84 -20.60 -6.61
C ILE A 116 -3.08 -19.79 -6.87
N TYR A 117 -3.29 -19.37 -8.12
CA TYR A 117 -4.43 -18.57 -8.54
C TYR A 117 -5.24 -19.35 -9.59
N ASN A 118 -6.50 -19.63 -9.29
CA ASN A 118 -7.40 -20.44 -10.12
C ASN A 118 -6.75 -21.76 -10.58
N GLY A 119 -6.09 -22.46 -9.66
CA GLY A 119 -5.39 -23.73 -9.91
C GLY A 119 -4.04 -23.61 -10.60
N LYS A 120 -3.65 -22.41 -11.07
CA LYS A 120 -2.34 -22.17 -11.69
C LYS A 120 -1.33 -21.72 -10.64
N LYS A 121 -0.20 -22.44 -10.56
CA LYS A 121 0.90 -22.13 -9.64
C LYS A 121 1.86 -21.10 -10.23
N TYR A 122 2.17 -20.07 -9.45
CA TYR A 122 3.13 -19.02 -9.73
C TYR A 122 4.24 -19.07 -8.67
N ILE A 123 5.49 -19.11 -9.13
CA ILE A 123 6.66 -19.03 -8.25
C ILE A 123 7.09 -17.57 -8.16
N VAL A 124 7.00 -17.01 -6.96
CA VAL A 124 7.45 -15.65 -6.67
C VAL A 124 8.91 -15.72 -6.25
N LYS A 125 9.77 -15.10 -7.05
CA LYS A 125 11.22 -15.02 -6.79
C LYS A 125 11.59 -13.60 -6.41
N LYS A 126 12.54 -13.48 -5.48
CA LYS A 126 13.08 -12.19 -5.02
C LYS A 126 13.55 -11.30 -6.18
N GLU A 127 14.23 -11.89 -7.16
CA GLU A 127 14.86 -11.17 -8.28
C GLU A 127 13.83 -10.46 -9.19
N ASN A 128 12.61 -10.99 -9.22
CA ASN A 128 11.52 -10.49 -10.06
C ASN A 128 10.33 -9.97 -9.22
N SER A 129 10.56 -9.70 -7.93
CA SER A 129 9.54 -9.18 -7.01
C SER A 129 9.61 -7.66 -6.92
N TYR A 130 8.46 -7.01 -7.13
CA TYR A 130 8.29 -5.56 -7.08
C TYR A 130 7.29 -5.16 -6.00
N GLY A 131 7.48 -5.70 -4.81
CA GLY A 131 6.51 -5.63 -3.73
C GLY A 131 6.46 -4.31 -2.97
N TYR A 132 5.32 -4.03 -2.38
CA TYR A 132 5.04 -2.89 -1.51
C TYR A 132 4.33 -3.37 -0.24
N ALA A 133 4.54 -2.70 0.89
CA ALA A 133 3.92 -3.03 2.17
C ALA A 133 3.71 -1.76 3.03
N ASP A 134 2.45 -1.39 3.25
CA ASP A 134 2.06 -0.28 4.09
C ASP A 134 0.96 -0.62 5.09
N LYS A 135 0.74 0.32 6.01
CA LYS A 135 -0.29 0.28 7.04
C LYS A 135 -1.00 1.62 7.05
N ASN A 136 -2.33 1.56 7.00
CA ASN A 136 -3.21 2.71 7.22
C ASN A 136 -4.08 2.41 8.44
N TRP A 137 -4.23 3.39 9.33
CA TRP A 137 -5.10 3.27 10.50
C TRP A 137 -5.66 4.63 10.89
N GLY A 138 -6.76 4.65 11.62
CA GLY A 138 -7.38 5.89 12.05
C GLY A 138 -8.89 5.78 12.10
N LYS A 139 -9.55 6.93 12.02
CA LYS A 139 -11.01 7.06 12.09
C LYS A 139 -11.66 7.00 10.71
N ASN A 140 -10.96 7.48 9.69
CA ASN A 140 -11.49 7.56 8.33
C ASN A 140 -10.35 7.65 7.31
N PHE A 141 -10.65 7.42 6.04
CA PHE A 141 -9.71 7.60 4.94
C PHE A 141 -9.70 9.06 4.44
N THR A 142 -8.57 9.47 3.87
CA THR A 142 -8.52 10.75 3.15
C THR A 142 -9.38 10.68 1.89
N SER A 143 -10.09 11.75 1.55
CA SER A 143 -10.89 11.82 0.33
C SER A 143 -10.61 13.12 -0.44
N PRO A 144 -10.13 13.05 -1.71
CA PRO A 144 -9.85 11.83 -2.47
C PRO A 144 -8.63 11.05 -1.92
N TRP A 145 -8.64 9.73 -2.07
CA TRP A 145 -7.51 8.85 -1.76
C TRP A 145 -6.76 8.54 -3.06
N VAL A 146 -5.60 9.17 -3.29
CA VAL A 146 -4.74 8.88 -4.46
C VAL A 146 -3.35 8.49 -3.99
N TRP A 147 -2.97 7.24 -4.19
CA TRP A 147 -1.67 6.70 -3.83
C TRP A 147 -1.08 5.92 -5.01
N LEU A 148 0.20 6.15 -5.28
CA LEU A 148 0.96 5.49 -6.33
C LEU A 148 2.33 5.13 -5.78
N SER A 149 2.74 3.88 -5.98
CA SER A 149 4.04 3.39 -5.59
C SER A 149 4.60 2.47 -6.67
N SER A 150 5.91 2.53 -6.89
CA SER A 150 6.60 1.58 -7.76
C SER A 150 8.09 1.52 -7.42
N ASN A 151 8.62 0.31 -7.49
CA ASN A 151 10.05 0.01 -7.41
C ASN A 151 10.55 -0.76 -8.65
N HIS A 152 9.74 -0.79 -9.72
CA HIS A 152 10.10 -1.29 -11.03
C HIS A 152 10.30 -0.10 -11.99
N LEU A 153 11.44 0.57 -11.84
CA LEU A 153 11.71 1.84 -12.52
C LEU A 153 12.81 1.67 -13.58
N VAL A 154 12.66 2.36 -14.71
CA VAL A 154 13.65 2.40 -15.78
C VAL A 154 14.05 3.85 -16.03
N SER A 155 15.35 4.11 -16.05
CA SER A 155 15.87 5.43 -16.42
C SER A 155 15.63 5.67 -17.90
N LYS A 156 14.94 6.76 -18.24
CA LYS A 156 14.77 7.19 -19.64
C LYS A 156 16.08 7.69 -20.26
N VAL A 157 17.05 8.12 -19.45
CA VAL A 157 18.35 8.62 -19.94
C VAL A 157 19.26 7.47 -20.35
N THR A 158 19.33 6.41 -19.53
CA THR A 158 20.26 5.29 -19.76
C THR A 158 19.60 4.05 -20.34
N GLY A 159 18.26 3.97 -20.31
CA GLY A 159 17.50 2.77 -20.68
C GLY A 159 17.64 1.62 -19.67
N LYS A 160 18.37 1.81 -18.57
CA LYS A 160 18.64 0.76 -17.57
C LYS A 160 17.61 0.77 -16.46
N LYS A 161 17.32 -0.42 -15.94
CA LYS A 161 16.55 -0.59 -14.71
C LYS A 161 17.29 0.06 -13.54
N LEU A 162 16.53 0.70 -12.66
CA LEU A 162 17.01 1.32 -11.45
C LEU A 162 16.87 0.34 -10.28
N GLU A 163 17.96 -0.33 -9.93
CA GLU A 163 17.94 -1.44 -8.98
C GLU A 163 17.75 -0.98 -7.53
N ASN A 164 18.22 0.21 -7.18
CA ASN A 164 18.10 0.75 -5.83
C ASN A 164 17.18 1.97 -5.80
N SER A 165 16.11 1.91 -6.60
CA SER A 165 15.14 3.00 -6.66
C SER A 165 13.71 2.54 -6.39
N VAL A 166 12.94 3.41 -5.76
CA VAL A 166 11.52 3.27 -5.45
C VAL A 166 10.92 4.64 -5.20
N PHE A 167 9.69 4.87 -5.64
CA PHE A 167 8.91 6.01 -5.19
C PHE A 167 7.60 5.53 -4.56
N ASP A 168 7.08 6.38 -3.69
CA ASP A 168 5.75 6.28 -3.14
C ASP A 168 5.23 7.69 -2.92
N ILE A 169 4.02 7.94 -3.41
CA ILE A 169 3.40 9.25 -3.39
C ILE A 169 1.91 9.10 -3.19
N GLY A 170 1.37 9.84 -2.24
CA GLY A 170 -0.07 9.88 -2.07
C GLY A 170 -0.59 10.95 -1.13
N GLY A 171 -1.89 11.13 -1.15
CA GLY A 171 -2.58 12.14 -0.37
C GLY A 171 -3.87 12.58 -1.05
N GLY A 172 -4.20 13.85 -0.86
CA GLY A 172 -5.37 14.47 -1.45
C GLY A 172 -5.89 15.58 -0.55
N ARG A 173 -6.59 15.19 0.52
CA ARG A 173 -7.15 16.12 1.50
C ARG A 173 -7.10 15.55 2.93
N PRO A 174 -5.91 15.45 3.54
CA PRO A 174 -5.78 15.02 4.93
C PRO A 174 -6.52 15.98 5.88
N LYS A 175 -7.11 15.44 6.94
CA LYS A 175 -7.80 16.20 7.96
C LYS A 175 -7.05 16.12 9.28
N VAL A 176 -6.77 17.29 9.86
CA VAL A 176 -6.08 17.48 11.14
C VAL A 176 -7.06 18.14 12.10
N GLY A 177 -7.54 17.39 13.09
CA GLY A 177 -8.64 17.82 13.96
C GLY A 177 -9.88 18.20 13.13
N PHE A 178 -10.24 19.48 13.15
CA PHE A 178 -11.39 20.00 12.40
C PHE A 178 -11.01 20.64 11.05
N ILE A 179 -9.72 20.72 10.72
CA ILE A 179 -9.21 21.43 9.53
C ILE A 179 -8.86 20.41 8.45
N SER A 180 -9.51 20.52 7.29
CA SER A 180 -9.07 19.82 6.08
C SER A 180 -7.96 20.61 5.38
N LEU A 181 -6.86 19.93 5.06
CA LEU A 181 -5.75 20.51 4.31
C LEU A 181 -5.89 20.12 2.84
N PRO A 182 -6.45 20.98 1.97
CA PRO A 182 -6.65 20.64 0.57
C PRO A 182 -5.31 20.48 -0.15
N ARG A 183 -5.28 19.55 -1.09
CA ARG A 183 -4.21 19.40 -2.09
C ARG A 183 -2.84 19.18 -1.43
N LYS A 184 -2.80 18.28 -0.44
CA LYS A 184 -1.58 17.86 0.23
C LYS A 184 -1.21 16.43 -0.17
N LEU A 185 0.01 16.27 -0.67
CA LEU A 185 0.63 14.99 -0.96
C LEU A 185 1.83 14.78 -0.02
N LEU A 186 2.04 13.54 0.36
CA LEU A 186 3.27 13.02 0.93
C LEU A 186 3.97 12.23 -0.16
N SER A 187 5.27 12.38 -0.31
CA SER A 187 6.04 11.51 -1.17
C SER A 187 7.43 11.24 -0.63
N ALA A 188 7.95 10.09 -1.02
CA ALA A 188 9.34 9.73 -0.89
C ALA A 188 9.80 9.11 -2.21
N PHE A 189 10.94 9.57 -2.70
CA PHE A 189 11.64 8.97 -3.82
C PHE A 189 13.03 8.56 -3.35
N TYR A 190 13.26 7.26 -3.27
CA TYR A 190 14.58 6.72 -3.08
C TYR A 190 15.18 6.47 -4.47
N TYR A 191 16.27 7.16 -4.79
CA TYR A 191 16.94 7.08 -6.08
C TYR A 191 18.39 6.64 -5.88
N GLU A 192 18.69 5.42 -6.31
CA GLU A 192 20.03 4.82 -6.31
C GLU A 192 20.86 5.08 -5.03
N GLY A 193 20.23 4.95 -3.85
CA GLY A 193 20.89 5.12 -2.55
C GLY A 193 20.57 6.45 -1.83
N GLN A 194 19.93 7.40 -2.49
CA GLN A 194 19.56 8.69 -1.91
C GLN A 194 18.05 8.83 -1.74
N CYS A 195 17.61 9.24 -0.54
CA CYS A 195 16.20 9.50 -0.27
C CYS A 195 15.87 10.98 -0.45
N PHE A 196 14.84 11.27 -1.25
CA PHE A 196 14.22 12.57 -1.42
C PHE A 196 12.81 12.51 -0.81
N GLU A 197 12.58 13.27 0.26
CA GLU A 197 11.31 13.27 0.98
C GLU A 197 10.60 14.62 0.85
N PHE A 198 9.30 14.57 0.55
CA PHE A 198 8.41 15.73 0.51
C PHE A 198 7.24 15.47 1.45
N ASN A 199 7.34 16.01 2.67
CA ASN A 199 6.44 15.69 3.76
C ASN A 199 5.89 16.96 4.42
N PHE A 200 4.64 17.31 4.10
CA PHE A 200 4.00 18.50 4.64
C PHE A 200 3.85 18.49 6.18
N SER A 201 3.93 17.33 6.84
CA SER A 201 3.85 17.24 8.29
C SER A 201 5.15 17.69 8.98
N LYS A 202 6.27 17.71 8.25
CA LYS A 202 7.54 18.28 8.69
C LYS A 202 7.56 19.77 8.36
N PHE A 203 6.81 20.58 9.10
CA PHE A 203 6.60 22.00 8.76
C PHE A 203 7.90 22.80 8.53
N TRP A 204 9.02 22.39 9.15
CA TRP A 204 10.35 23.00 8.96
C TRP A 204 11.00 22.72 7.59
N THR A 205 10.51 21.75 6.80
CA THR A 205 10.98 21.54 5.41
C THR A 205 10.29 22.47 4.42
N ASN A 206 9.23 23.16 4.85
CA ASN A 206 8.38 24.03 4.01
C ASN A 206 7.97 23.36 2.70
N THR A 207 7.59 22.08 2.76
CA THR A 207 7.21 21.32 1.57
C THR A 207 6.02 21.98 0.86
N ARG A 208 6.24 22.34 -0.41
CA ARG A 208 5.24 22.87 -1.33
C ARG A 208 4.85 21.77 -2.31
N THR A 209 3.58 21.75 -2.69
CA THR A 209 3.04 20.73 -3.59
C THR A 209 2.08 21.40 -4.54
N GLU A 210 2.31 21.20 -5.83
CA GLU A 210 1.39 21.54 -6.90
C GLU A 210 1.15 20.26 -7.70
N PHE A 211 -0.12 19.92 -7.94
CA PHE A 211 -0.43 18.77 -8.79
C PHE A 211 -1.73 18.98 -9.57
N ASN A 212 -1.80 18.39 -10.75
CA ASN A 212 -3.02 18.31 -11.53
C ASN A 212 -3.14 16.93 -12.14
N GLY A 213 -4.36 16.53 -12.48
CA GLY A 213 -4.59 15.25 -13.13
C GLY A 213 -5.73 15.38 -14.12
N TYR A 214 -5.64 14.62 -15.19
CA TYR A 214 -6.69 14.49 -16.19
C TYR A 214 -6.67 13.08 -16.78
N GLU A 215 -7.80 12.67 -17.32
CA GLU A 215 -7.98 11.38 -17.96
C GLU A 215 -7.97 11.60 -19.48
N THR A 216 -7.31 10.70 -20.20
CA THR A 216 -7.48 10.50 -21.64
C THR A 216 -8.42 9.32 -21.86
N GLU A 217 -8.65 8.91 -23.11
CA GLU A 217 -9.45 7.71 -23.41
C GLU A 217 -8.86 6.43 -22.79
N ASP A 218 -7.54 6.39 -22.60
CA ASP A 218 -6.77 5.19 -22.24
C ASP A 218 -5.83 5.38 -21.03
N LYS A 219 -5.68 6.59 -20.49
CA LYS A 219 -4.68 6.90 -19.45
C LYS A 219 -5.22 7.86 -18.42
N ILE A 220 -4.68 7.73 -17.21
CA ILE A 220 -4.74 8.78 -16.19
C ILE A 220 -3.38 9.45 -16.16
N ILE A 221 -3.35 10.75 -16.45
CA ILE A 221 -2.12 11.55 -16.42
C ILE A 221 -2.14 12.38 -15.14
N TRP A 222 -1.12 12.17 -14.29
CA TRP A 222 -0.95 12.89 -13.04
C TRP A 222 0.38 13.65 -13.04
N HIS A 223 0.30 14.98 -13.04
CA HIS A 223 1.45 15.86 -12.92
C HIS A 223 1.61 16.28 -11.47
N VAL A 224 2.80 16.08 -10.91
CA VAL A 224 3.14 16.51 -9.55
C VAL A 224 4.47 17.26 -9.55
N GLU A 225 4.48 18.43 -8.93
CA GLU A 225 5.68 19.16 -8.53
C GLU A 225 5.70 19.26 -6.99
N GLN A 226 6.81 18.84 -6.39
CA GLN A 226 7.07 19.01 -4.97
C GLN A 226 8.46 19.61 -4.76
N LYS A 227 8.56 20.54 -3.80
CA LYS A 227 9.83 21.19 -3.43
C LYS A 227 9.89 21.49 -1.95
N ASN A 228 11.08 21.43 -1.38
CA ASN A 228 11.38 21.86 -0.01
C ASN A 228 11.98 23.28 -0.02
N LEU A 229 12.57 23.72 1.08
CA LEU A 229 13.22 25.05 1.22
C LEU A 229 14.45 25.28 0.32
N GLU A 230 15.02 24.23 -0.29
CA GLU A 230 16.09 24.31 -1.28
C GLU A 230 15.55 24.30 -2.72
#